data_AF-K9X6Y2-F1
#
_entry.id   AF-K9X6Y2-F1
#
_cell.length_a   1.000
_cell.length_b   1.000
_cell.length_c   1.000
_cell.angle_alpha   90.00
_cell.angle_beta   90.00
_cell.angle_gamma   90.00
#
_symmetry.space_group_name_H-M   'P 1'
#
loop_
_entity.id
_entity.type
_entity.pdbx_description
1 polymer ?
#
loop_
_entity_poly.entity_id
_entity_poly.type
_entity_poly.pdbx_seq_one_letter_code
_entity_poly.pdbx_strand_id
1 'polypeptide(L)' 'MPYIEIKTGHKTGSTVARKIVAKGTVSAVLTTGVITNPAKKLFEQYDIAYAENVPETEFMELVDNEEG' A
#
# COMPACT_ATOMS: atom_id res chain seq x y z
N MET A 1 -10.64 -13.18 -3.93
CA MET A 1 -11.23 -11.86 -4.22
C MET A 1 -10.11 -10.84 -4.27
N PRO A 2 -10.09 -9.94 -5.27
CA PRO A 2 -9.09 -8.88 -5.32
C PRO A 2 -9.25 -7.92 -4.13
N TYR A 3 -8.14 -7.40 -3.60
CA TYR A 3 -8.16 -6.43 -2.50
C TYR A 3 -7.01 -5.42 -2.58
N ILE A 4 -7.14 -4.35 -1.80
CA ILE A 4 -6.13 -3.31 -1.64
C ILE A 4 -5.25 -3.62 -0.42
N GLU A 5 -3.94 -3.69 -0.62
CA GLU A 5 -2.97 -3.86 0.47
C GLU A 5 -2.56 -2.48 1.01
N ILE A 6 -2.69 -2.28 2.32
CA ILE A 6 -2.23 -1.06 3.00
C ILE A 6 -0.89 -1.33 3.72
N LYS A 7 0.05 -0.39 3.61
CA LYS A 7 1.33 -0.39 4.31
C LYS A 7 1.60 0.94 5.01
N THR A 8 1.88 0.88 6.30
CA THR A 8 2.22 2.07 7.12
C THR A 8 3.72 2.23 7.36
N GLY A 9 4.55 1.38 6.76
CA GLY A 9 6.00 1.44 6.89
C GLY A 9 6.64 2.51 6.00
N HIS A 10 7.79 3.04 6.40
CA HIS A 10 8.49 4.13 5.70
C HIS A 10 8.92 3.81 4.26
N LYS A 11 9.08 2.53 3.89
CA LYS A 11 9.61 2.15 2.56
C LYS A 11 9.15 0.77 2.09
N THR A 12 8.54 0.73 0.91
CA THR A 12 8.23 -0.51 0.19
C THR A 12 9.30 -0.80 -0.85
N GLY A 13 10.19 -1.74 -0.54
CA GLY A 13 11.25 -2.22 -1.44
C GLY A 13 10.88 -3.44 -2.27
N SER A 14 11.75 -3.84 -3.19
CA SER A 14 11.49 -4.94 -4.15
C SER A 14 11.22 -6.30 -3.49
N THR A 15 11.82 -6.59 -2.33
CA THR A 15 11.54 -7.82 -1.58
C THR A 15 10.11 -7.84 -1.03
N VAL A 16 9.60 -6.69 -0.56
CA VAL A 16 8.21 -6.58 -0.10
C VAL A 16 7.26 -6.65 -1.30
N ALA A 17 7.57 -5.93 -2.39
CA ALA A 17 6.78 -5.98 -3.61
C ALA A 17 6.65 -7.40 -4.18
N ARG A 18 7.73 -8.18 -4.22
CA ARG A 18 7.69 -9.61 -4.63
C ARG A 18 6.75 -10.44 -3.76
N LYS A 19 6.73 -10.21 -2.45
CA LYS A 19 5.80 -10.91 -1.54
C LYS A 19 4.35 -10.52 -1.82
N ILE A 20 4.07 -9.26 -2.12
CA ILE A 20 2.73 -8.76 -2.46
C ILE A 20 2.26 -9.41 -3.77
N VAL A 21 3.08 -9.36 -4.81
CA VAL A 21 2.80 -9.98 -6.12
C VAL A 21 2.53 -11.48 -5.99
N ALA A 22 3.33 -12.19 -5.20
CA ALA A 22 3.18 -13.64 -5.01
C ALA A 22 1.82 -14.05 -4.40
N LYS A 23 1.07 -13.12 -3.80
CA LYS A 23 -0.29 -13.40 -3.30
C LYS A 23 -1.33 -13.58 -4.41
N GLY A 24 -1.06 -13.07 -5.63
CA GLY A 24 -1.94 -13.22 -6.80
C GLY A 24 -3.35 -12.63 -6.67
N THR A 25 -3.60 -11.84 -5.62
CA THR A 25 -4.94 -11.35 -5.25
C THR A 25 -4.95 -9.88 -4.87
N VAL A 26 -3.82 -9.20 -4.95
CA VAL A 26 -3.72 -7.76 -4.65
C VAL A 26 -3.90 -6.99 -5.94
N SER A 27 -4.87 -6.07 -5.97
CA SER A 27 -5.13 -5.20 -7.12
C SER A 27 -4.53 -3.80 -6.97
N ALA A 28 -4.25 -3.37 -5.74
CA ALA A 28 -3.58 -2.10 -5.48
C ALA A 28 -2.78 -2.10 -4.15
N VAL A 29 -1.78 -1.24 -4.05
CA VAL A 29 -0.98 -1.00 -2.84
C VAL A 29 -1.04 0.47 -2.44
N LEU A 30 -1.51 0.76 -1.23
CA LEU A 30 -1.45 2.10 -0.64
C LEU A 30 -0.39 2.12 0.45
N THR A 31 0.44 3.16 0.49
CA THR A 31 1.47 3.29 1.53
C THR A 31 1.65 4.71 2.04
N THR A 32 1.89 4.84 3.34
CA THR A 32 2.26 6.10 4.00
C THR A 32 3.70 6.50 3.68
N GLY A 33 4.57 5.51 3.49
CA GLY A 33 5.94 5.71 3.04
C GLY A 33 6.11 5.78 1.52
N VAL A 34 7.34 5.55 1.07
CA VAL A 34 7.71 5.60 -0.34
C VAL A 34 7.82 4.21 -0.97
N ILE A 35 7.52 4.09 -2.26
CA ILE A 35 7.74 2.87 -3.04
C ILE A 35 8.98 3.06 -3.90
N THR A 36 9.94 2.12 -3.82
CA THR A 36 11.15 2.24 -4.64
C THR A 36 10.87 2.00 -6.12
N ASN A 37 11.65 2.61 -7.02
CA ASN A 37 11.50 2.37 -8.46
C ASN A 37 11.52 0.87 -8.86
N PRO A 38 12.40 0.01 -8.29
CA PRO A 38 12.32 -1.42 -8.55
C PRO A 38 11.01 -2.09 -8.07
N ALA A 39 10.40 -1.59 -7.00
CA ALA A 39 9.09 -2.07 -6.54
C ALA A 39 7.95 -1.59 -7.43
N LYS A 40 7.97 -0.32 -7.87
CA LYS A 40 7.00 0.24 -8.83
C LYS A 40 6.98 -0.55 -10.15
N LYS A 41 8.15 -0.86 -10.70
CA LYS A 41 8.27 -1.71 -11.90
C LYS A 41 7.65 -3.09 -11.72
N LEU A 42 7.79 -3.69 -10.53
CA LEU A 42 7.14 -4.97 -10.23
C LEU A 42 5.62 -4.81 -10.16
N PHE A 43 5.11 -3.72 -9.59
CA PHE A 43 3.66 -3.50 -9.56
C PHE A 43 3.09 -3.25 -10.97
N GLU A 44 3.78 -2.45 -11.79
CA GLU A 44 3.42 -2.21 -13.19
C GLU A 44 3.39 -3.50 -14.03
N GLN A 45 4.38 -4.39 -13.85
CA GLN A 45 4.44 -5.66 -14.58
C GLN A 45 3.27 -6.61 -14.27
N TYR A 46 2.66 -6.49 -13.10
CA TYR A 46 1.60 -7.39 -12.62
C TYR A 46 0.24 -6.68 -12.52
N ASP A 47 0.09 -5.52 -13.18
CA ASP A 47 -1.15 -4.73 -13.18
C ASP A 47 -1.66 -4.36 -11.78
N ILE A 48 -0.73 -4.07 -10.86
CA ILE A 48 -1.02 -3.63 -9.49
C ILE A 48 -0.91 -2.11 -9.44
N ALA A 49 -2.02 -1.42 -9.14
CA ALA A 49 -2.01 0.03 -8.93
C ALA A 49 -1.27 0.38 -7.63
N TYR A 50 -0.73 1.60 -7.53
CA TYR A 50 -0.07 2.03 -6.30
C TYR A 50 -0.25 3.53 -6.00
N ALA A 51 -0.26 3.87 -4.71
CA ALA A 51 -0.13 5.23 -4.21
C ALA A 51 0.86 5.28 -3.05
N GLU A 52 1.67 6.33 -3.01
CA GLU A 52 2.69 6.56 -1.98
C GLU A 52 2.49 7.90 -1.30
N ASN A 53 3.07 8.07 -0.11
CA ASN A 53 2.89 9.24 0.75
C ASN A 53 1.40 9.54 1.08
N VAL A 54 0.59 8.48 1.19
CA VAL A 54 -0.80 8.63 1.63
C VAL A 54 -0.78 9.01 3.12
N PRO A 55 -1.42 10.11 3.54
CA PRO A 55 -1.43 10.53 4.94
C PRO A 55 -1.94 9.43 5.87
N GLU A 56 -1.33 9.25 7.04
CA GLU A 56 -1.77 8.24 8.02
C GLU A 56 -3.22 8.42 8.45
N THR A 57 -3.71 9.66 8.44
CA THR A 57 -5.10 10.03 8.72
C THR A 57 -6.10 9.40 7.77
N GLU A 58 -5.70 9.04 6.55
CA GLU A 58 -6.56 8.34 5.59
C GLU A 58 -6.75 6.86 5.93
N PHE A 59 -5.95 6.32 6.86
CA PHE A 59 -6.01 4.91 7.28
C PHE A 59 -6.55 4.72 8.70
N MET A 60 -6.71 5.80 9.47
CA MET A 60 -7.27 5.75 10.82
C MET A 60 -8.74 6.17 10.76
N GLU A 61 -9.63 5.38 11.38
CA GLU A 61 -10.98 5.86 11.67
C GLU A 61 -10.85 7.09 12.57
N LEU A 62 -11.46 8.20 12.14
CA LEU A 62 -11.66 9.36 13.00
C LEU A 62 -12.48 8.89 14.20
N VAL A 63 -11.83 8.75 15.35
CA VAL A 63 -12.56 8.67 16.61
C VAL A 63 -13.16 10.05 16.82
N ASP A 64 -14.39 10.24 16.34
CA ASP A 64 -15.22 11.36 16.78
C ASP A 64 -15.37 11.18 18.29
N ASN A 65 -14.61 11.97 19.05
CA ASN A 65 -14.88 12.17 20.45
C ASN A 65 -16.20 12.94 20.55
N GLU A 66 -17.33 12.25 20.37
CA GLU A 66 -18.59 12.65 21.00
C GLU A 66 -18.44 12.45 22.51
N GLU A 67 -17.66 13.32 23.16
CA GLU A 67 -17.74 13.49 24.61
C GLU A 67 -18.77 14.59 24.90
N GLY A 68 -19.98 14.12 25.25
CA GLY A 68 -20.88 14.64 26.30
C GLY A 68 -21.15 16.14 26.40
#